data_AF-A0A962YQC8-F1
#
_entry.id   AF-A0A962YQC8-F1
#
_cell.length_a   1.000
_cell.length_b   1.000
_cell.length_c   1.000
_cell.angle_alpha   90.00
_cell.angle_beta   90.00
_cell.angle_gamma   90.00
#
_symmetry.space_group_name_H-M   'P 1'
#
loop_
_entity.id
_entity.type
_entity.pdbx_description
1 polymer ?
#
loop_
_entity_poly.entity_id
_entity_poly.type
_entity_poly.pdbx_seq_one_letter_code
_entity_poly.pdbx_strand_id
1 'polypeptide(L)' 'MFSAQEIILLVEDNPDHAELVRRGFTQHSIATRLIHLEDGASALDYLFQRGPYADPVSYPRPRIIL' A
#
# COMPACT_ATOMS: atom_id res chain seq x y z
N MET A 1 -22.16 -8.61 1.75
CA MET A 1 -21.57 -7.38 2.33
C MET A 1 -20.10 -7.43 1.98
N PHE A 2 -19.61 -6.56 1.09
CA PHE A 2 -18.22 -6.61 0.63
C PHE A 2 -17.29 -6.34 1.81
N SER A 3 -16.51 -7.34 2.22
CA SER A 3 -15.40 -7.15 3.16
C SER A 3 -14.38 -6.28 2.44
N ALA A 4 -14.30 -5.00 2.82
CA ALA A 4 -13.24 -4.13 2.33
C ALA A 4 -11.93 -4.69 2.90
N GLN A 5 -11.08 -5.26 2.04
CA GLN A 5 -9.72 -5.61 2.43
C GLN A 5 -9.04 -4.33 2.95
N GLU A 6 -8.41 -4.41 4.11
CA GLU A 6 -7.65 -3.31 4.66
C GLU A 6 -6.44 -3.04 3.74
N ILE A 7 -6.16 -1.78 3.43
CA ILE A 7 -5.07 -1.41 2.51
C ILE A 7 -4.05 -0.61 3.30
N ILE A 8 -2.80 -1.06 3.25
CA ILE A 8 -1.64 -0.35 3.80
C ILE A 8 -0.78 0.09 2.64
N LEU A 9 -0.46 1.39 2.62
CA LEU A 9 0.50 1.96 1.70
C LEU A 9 1.85 2.05 2.41
N LEU A 10 2.85 1.32 1.93
CA LEU A 10 4.22 1.36 2.42
C LEU A 10 5.07 2.20 1.44
N VAL A 11 5.68 3.27 1.91
CA VAL A 11 6.58 4.12 1.12
C VAL A 11 8.00 3.97 1.64
N GLU A 12 8.79 3.15 0.95
CA GLU A 12 10.13 2.76 1.39
C GLU A 12 11.04 2.58 0.17
N ASP A 13 12.13 3.34 0.09
CA ASP A 13 13.07 3.30 -1.04
C ASP A 13 14.08 2.15 -0.91
N ASN A 14 14.26 1.60 0.31
CA ASN A 14 15.13 0.46 0.55
C ASN A 14 14.37 -0.89 0.39
N PRO A 15 14.70 -1.73 -0.60
CA PRO A 15 13.99 -2.98 -0.85
C PRO A 15 14.15 -4.01 0.29
N ASP A 16 15.27 -4.00 1.01
CA ASP A 16 15.50 -4.90 2.14
C ASP A 16 14.60 -4.53 3.34
N HIS A 17 14.42 -3.23 3.59
CA HIS A 17 13.48 -2.74 4.60
C HIS A 17 12.03 -3.05 4.21
N ALA A 18 11.66 -2.81 2.95
CA ALA A 18 10.32 -3.10 2.44
C ALA A 18 9.96 -4.59 2.60
N GLU A 19 10.90 -5.48 2.30
CA GLU A 19 10.74 -6.92 2.46
C GLU A 19 10.61 -7.32 3.94
N LEU A 20 11.37 -6.69 4.85
CA LEU A 20 11.26 -6.92 6.29
C LEU A 20 9.85 -6.56 6.80
N VAL A 21 9.33 -5.41 6.38
CA VAL A 21 7.97 -4.97 6.71
C VAL A 21 6.93 -5.94 6.13
N ARG A 22 7.06 -6.31 4.83
CA ARG A 22 6.15 -7.24 4.15
C ARG A 22 6.09 -8.60 4.86
N ARG A 23 7.23 -9.13 5.32
CA ARG A 23 7.28 -10.38 6.08
C ARG A 23 6.53 -10.27 7.41
N GLY A 24 6.70 -9.17 8.15
CA GLY A 24 5.95 -8.92 9.38
C GLY A 24 4.44 -8.98 9.16
N PHE A 25 3.93 -8.32 8.12
CA PHE A 25 2.49 -8.35 7.80
C PHE A 25 1.99 -9.73 7.37
N THR A 26 2.79 -10.48 6.61
CA THR A 26 2.43 -11.83 6.15
C THR A 26 2.36 -12.83 7.33
N GLN A 27 3.27 -12.70 8.31
CA GLN A 27 3.34 -13.61 9.46
C GLN A 27 2.17 -13.46 10.44
N HIS A 28 1.57 -12.27 10.52
CA HIS A 28 0.50 -11.98 11.48
C HIS A 28 -0.92 -12.23 10.94
N SER A 29 -1.08 -12.84 9.75
CA SER A 29 -2.38 -13.17 9.14
C SER A 29 -3.38 -12.01 9.12
N ILE A 30 -2.87 -10.78 9.04
CA ILE A 30 -3.73 -9.61 8.88
C ILE A 30 -4.21 -9.66 7.42
N ALA A 31 -5.52 -9.73 7.22
CA ALA A 31 -6.15 -9.74 5.90
C ALA A 31 -6.07 -8.36 5.23
N THR A 32 -4.83 -7.88 5.07
CA THR A 32 -4.49 -6.57 4.54
C THR A 32 -3.71 -6.74 3.25
N ARG A 33 -4.10 -5.99 2.22
CA ARG A 33 -3.30 -5.84 1.01
C ARG A 33 -2.28 -4.72 1.23
N LEU A 34 -1.01 -5.09 1.24
CA LEU A 34 0.11 -4.15 1.31
C LEU A 34 0.48 -3.70 -0.11
N ILE A 35 0.53 -2.39 -0.34
CA ILE A 35 0.99 -1.76 -1.57
C ILE A 35 2.28 -1.03 -1.25
N HIS A 36 3.38 -1.46 -1.86
CA HIS A 36 4.70 -0.84 -1.69
C HIS A 36 4.98 0.12 -2.83
N LEU A 37 5.45 1.32 -2.48
CA LEU A 37 5.93 2.36 -3.38
C LEU A 37 7.34 2.76 -2.95
N GLU A 38 8.21 3.03 -3.90
CA GLU A 38 9.63 3.32 -3.64
C GLU A 38 9.89 4.81 -3.34
N ASP A 39 8.93 5.68 -3.66
CA ASP A 39 9.15 7.12 -3.56
C ASP A 39 7.90 7.92 -3.21
N GLY A 40 8.12 9.15 -2.72
CA GLY A 40 7.06 10.06 -2.31
C GLY A 40 6.21 10.61 -3.46
N ALA A 41 6.75 10.75 -4.67
CA ALA A 41 5.96 11.22 -5.82
C ALA A 41 4.92 10.16 -6.21
N SER A 42 5.33 8.90 -6.29
CA SER A 42 4.43 7.76 -6.47
C SER A 42 3.38 7.70 -5.35
N ALA A 43 3.77 7.96 -4.11
CA ALA A 43 2.84 8.00 -2.98
C ALA A 43 1.79 9.11 -3.12
N LEU A 44 2.20 10.31 -3.54
CA LEU A 44 1.26 11.42 -3.79
C LEU A 44 0.34 11.08 -4.96
N ASP A 45 0.85 10.49 -6.03
CA ASP A 45 0.03 10.06 -7.16
C ASP A 45 -1.01 9.01 -6.73
N TYR A 46 -0.63 8.08 -5.84
CA TYR A 46 -1.58 7.12 -5.25
C TYR A 46 -2.66 7.83 -4.43
N LEU A 47 -2.27 8.70 -3.49
CA LEU A 47 -3.18 9.36 -2.55
C LEU A 47 -4.16 10.32 -3.24
N PHE A 48 -3.70 10.98 -4.30
CA PHE A 48 -4.51 11.91 -5.10
C PHE A 48 -5.16 11.25 -6.32
N GLN A 49 -5.02 9.93 -6.49
CA GLN A 49 -5.57 9.15 -7.61
C GLN A 49 -5.21 9.75 -8.97
N ARG A 50 -3.91 9.88 -9.22
CA ARG A 50 -3.32 10.45 -10.43
C ARG A 50 -2.54 9.40 -11.21
N GLY A 51 -2.39 9.66 -12.50
CA GLY A 51 -1.56 8.84 -13.39
C GLY A 51 -1.90 7.35 -13.31
N PRO A 52 -0.95 6.47 -12.96
CA PRO A 52 -1.19 5.03 -12.91
C PRO A 52 -2.19 4.60 -11.82
N TYR A 53 -2.45 5.45 -10.82
CA TYR A 53 -3.35 5.15 -9.70
C TYR A 53 -4.74 5.81 -9.82
N ALA A 54 -5.12 6.22 -11.04
CA ALA A 54 -6.37 6.93 -11.28
C ALA A 54 -7.65 6.08 -11.07
N ASP A 55 -7.54 4.74 -11.11
CA ASP A 55 -8.67 3.85 -10.86
C ASP A 55 -8.83 3.54 -9.35
N PRO A 56 -9.84 4.10 -8.66
CA PRO A 56 -10.07 3.87 -7.23
C PRO A 56 -10.50 2.44 -6.90
N VAL A 57 -10.98 1.65 -7.88
CA VAL A 57 -11.36 0.26 -7.65
C VAL A 57 -10.10 -0.61 -7.56
N SER A 58 -9.13 -0.39 -8.45
CA SER A 58 -7.84 -1.08 -8.43
C SER A 58 -6.92 -0.56 -7.32
N TYR A 59 -6.99 0.74 -7.03
CA TYR A 59 -6.17 1.47 -6.06
C TYR A 59 -7.05 2.17 -5.00
N PRO A 60 -7.68 1.37 -4.12
CA PRO A 60 -8.50 1.90 -3.04
C PRO A 60 -7.69 2.77 -2.06
N ARG A 61 -8.37 3.70 -1.39
CA ARG A 61 -7.76 4.57 -0.38
C ARG A 61 -7.10 3.73 0.73
N PRO A 62 -5.85 4.02 1.11
CA PRO A 62 -5.19 3.30 2.19
C PRO A 62 -5.76 3.76 3.53
N ARG A 63 -5.81 2.85 4.50
CA ARG A 63 -6.21 3.17 5.88
C ARG A 63 -5.02 3.55 6.76
N ILE A 64 -3.83 3.05 6.40
CA ILE A 64 -2.57 3.35 7.07
C ILE A 64 -1.54 3.63 5.98
N ILE A 65 -0.67 4.61 6.24
CA ILE A 65 0.50 4.93 5.44
C ILE A 65 1.71 4.74 6.36
N LEU A 66 2.69 3.98 5.90
CA LEU A 66 3.93 3.66 6.61
C LEU A 66 5.13 4.14 5.80
#